data_AF-A0A0E3NEC0-F1
#
_entry.id   AF-A0A0E3NEC0-F1
#
_cell.length_a   1.000
_cell.length_b   1.000
_cell.length_c   1.000
_cell.angle_alpha   90.00
_cell.angle_beta   90.00
_cell.angle_gamma   90.00
#
_symmetry.space_group_name_H-M   'P 1'
#
loop_
_entity.id
_entity.type
_entity.pdbx_description
1 polymer ?
#
loop_
_entity_poly.entity_id
_entity_poly.type
_entity_poly.pdbx_seq_one_letter_code
_entity_poly.pdbx_strand_id
1 'polypeptide(L)'
;MNEHINLIKSGLNESIVEKVLDFYSSIEEMYACWGVSDSPMVESSVKISSDSISYNRYSIPIFGINGAEIWQQKEKLLDLMAVPEELYDVLINRHNENVRIIAGINFDMNVKRIYFQEANEGYGYEFDSNGHWDLKTYSLVPPENYAYVIEDLKKLIPSTRIFYEIMNLIPPDDWNQISTRNASGLVLGYHISTGSKMCLNSLEKSIFYLVSELNAGSEDFFIWFEKNKNTYLHWLGIGYTEKAGLEITLYLRCNEESWDSHYPPLDLITYLNKRVFNLEK
;
A
#
# COMPACT_ATOMS: atom_id res chain seq x y z
N MET A 1 7.74 24.73 -7.81
CA MET A 1 9.03 24.23 -7.27
C MET A 1 9.59 25.13 -6.18
N ASN A 2 9.86 26.42 -6.42
CA ASN A 2 10.43 27.34 -5.40
C ASN A 2 9.48 27.73 -4.26
N GLU A 3 8.16 27.77 -4.48
CA GLU A 3 7.21 28.12 -3.41
C GLU A 3 7.00 26.99 -2.40
N HIS A 4 7.03 25.73 -2.85
CA HIS A 4 6.87 24.57 -1.95
C HIS A 4 8.08 24.37 -1.02
N ILE A 5 9.30 24.55 -1.51
CA ILE A 5 10.52 24.47 -0.68
C ILE A 5 10.53 25.57 0.40
N ASN A 6 10.02 26.76 0.09
CA ASN A 6 9.93 27.86 1.05
C ASN A 6 8.84 27.64 2.12
N LEU A 7 7.73 26.98 1.75
CA LEU A 7 6.68 26.57 2.69
C LEU A 7 7.17 25.50 3.67
N ILE A 8 7.95 24.53 3.19
CA ILE A 8 8.54 23.46 4.00
C ILE A 8 9.50 24.03 5.07
N LYS A 9 10.28 25.07 4.74
CA LYS A 9 11.18 25.77 5.67
C LYS A 9 10.47 26.58 6.76
N SER A 10 9.18 26.89 6.61
CA SER A 10 8.48 27.84 7.47
C SER A 10 7.70 27.25 8.66
N GLY A 11 7.66 25.92 8.84
CA GLY A 11 6.76 25.31 9.84
C GLY A 11 7.18 23.97 10.45
N LEU A 12 8.35 23.44 10.10
CA LEU A 12 8.86 22.14 10.58
C LEU A 12 10.29 22.30 11.11
N ASN A 13 10.71 21.40 12.00
CA ASN A 13 12.13 21.28 12.35
C ASN A 13 12.92 20.94 11.07
N GLU A 14 14.00 21.68 10.79
CA GLU A 14 14.84 21.53 9.59
C GLU A 14 15.25 20.06 9.34
N SER A 15 15.50 19.30 10.40
CA SER A 15 15.87 17.87 10.28
C SER A 15 14.77 16.98 9.70
N ILE A 16 13.50 17.31 9.90
CA ILE A 16 12.36 16.51 9.40
C ILE A 16 12.06 16.87 7.94
N VAL A 17 12.22 18.15 7.61
CA VAL A 17 12.18 18.68 6.26
C VAL A 17 13.22 18.00 5.36
N GLU A 18 14.46 17.95 5.82
CA GLU A 18 15.56 17.32 5.07
C GLU A 18 15.28 15.84 4.80
N LYS A 19 14.88 15.07 5.84
CA LYS A 19 14.53 13.65 5.68
C LYS A 19 13.41 13.39 4.66
N VAL A 20 12.43 14.28 4.62
CA VAL A 20 11.30 14.23 3.68
C VAL A 20 11.77 14.51 2.24
N LEU A 21 12.63 15.52 2.06
CA LEU A 21 13.17 15.87 0.74
C LEU A 21 14.12 14.80 0.22
N ASP A 22 15.00 14.27 1.07
CA ASP A 22 15.92 13.17 0.72
C ASP A 22 15.15 11.92 0.28
N PHE A 23 14.03 11.64 0.95
CA PHE A 23 13.14 10.56 0.56
C PHE A 23 12.53 10.78 -0.82
N TYR A 24 12.00 11.97 -1.10
CA TYR A 24 11.45 12.29 -2.42
C TYR A 24 12.50 12.20 -3.53
N SER A 25 13.69 12.72 -3.28
CA SER A 25 14.83 12.59 -4.20
C SER A 25 15.15 11.12 -4.47
N SER A 26 15.15 10.28 -3.43
CA SER A 26 15.38 8.83 -3.57
C SER A 26 14.32 8.17 -4.44
N ILE A 27 13.06 8.58 -4.35
CA ILE A 27 11.98 8.06 -5.21
C ILE A 27 12.15 8.50 -6.66
N GLU A 28 12.44 9.78 -6.89
CA GLU A 28 12.68 10.28 -8.24
C GLU A 28 13.86 9.55 -8.89
N GLU A 29 14.92 9.28 -8.13
CA GLU A 29 16.05 8.47 -8.57
C GLU A 29 15.64 7.02 -8.86
N MET A 30 14.79 6.40 -8.03
CA MET A 30 14.23 5.06 -8.30
C MET A 30 13.37 5.03 -9.57
N TYR A 31 12.59 6.08 -9.85
CA TYR A 31 11.80 6.21 -11.09
C TYR A 31 12.69 6.41 -12.33
N ALA A 32 13.73 7.24 -12.20
CA ALA A 32 14.72 7.44 -13.24
C ALA A 32 15.47 6.15 -13.58
N CYS A 33 15.73 5.28 -12.58
CA CYS A 33 16.33 3.97 -12.82
C CYS A 33 15.50 3.08 -13.75
N TRP A 34 14.21 3.36 -13.93
CA TRP A 34 13.30 2.57 -14.76
C TRP A 34 12.83 3.28 -16.03
N GLY A 35 13.34 4.47 -16.29
CA GLY A 35 12.99 5.22 -17.50
C GLY A 35 11.53 5.68 -17.55
N VAL A 36 10.84 5.75 -16.41
CA VAL A 36 9.49 6.31 -16.32
C VAL A 36 9.61 7.84 -16.32
N SER A 37 9.05 8.50 -17.35
CA SER A 37 9.06 9.96 -17.49
C SER A 37 7.96 10.68 -16.69
N ASP A 38 7.02 9.90 -16.12
CA ASP A 38 5.87 10.41 -15.39
C ASP A 38 6.15 10.52 -13.89
N SER A 39 5.38 11.37 -13.21
CA SER A 39 5.46 11.52 -11.75
C SER A 39 5.17 10.21 -11.01
N PRO A 40 5.76 10.01 -9.82
CA PRO A 40 5.62 8.75 -9.12
C PRO A 40 4.17 8.42 -8.76
N MET A 41 3.72 7.21 -9.10
CA MET A 41 2.45 6.68 -8.61
C MET A 41 2.59 6.36 -7.13
N VAL A 42 1.81 7.07 -6.31
CA VAL A 42 1.73 6.88 -4.86
C VAL A 42 0.49 6.05 -4.55
N GLU A 43 0.67 5.00 -3.74
CA GLU A 43 -0.42 4.26 -3.13
C GLU A 43 -0.41 4.49 -1.61
N SER A 44 -1.58 4.75 -1.05
CA SER A 44 -1.78 4.77 0.40
C SER A 44 -2.57 3.53 0.79
N SER A 45 -2.47 3.10 2.05
CA SER A 45 -3.37 2.05 2.53
C SER A 45 -3.83 2.30 3.95
N VAL A 46 -5.08 1.94 4.22
CA VAL A 46 -5.64 1.90 5.57
C VAL A 46 -6.03 0.48 5.89
N LYS A 47 -5.49 -0.07 6.96
CA LYS A 47 -5.87 -1.37 7.50
C LYS A 47 -6.76 -1.17 8.71
N ILE A 48 -7.93 -1.80 8.68
CA ILE A 48 -8.98 -1.75 9.69
C ILE A 48 -9.07 -3.14 10.31
N SER A 49 -8.92 -3.23 11.63
CA SER A 49 -9.11 -4.47 12.41
C SER A 49 -9.81 -4.18 13.74
N SER A 50 -10.10 -5.23 14.53
CA SER A 50 -10.70 -5.09 15.86
C SER A 50 -9.92 -4.20 16.80
N ASP A 51 -8.60 -4.26 16.71
CA ASP A 51 -7.71 -3.70 17.72
C ASP A 51 -7.25 -2.28 17.37
N SER A 52 -7.13 -1.98 16.07
CA SER A 52 -6.58 -0.72 15.61
C SER A 52 -6.95 -0.41 14.17
N ILE A 53 -6.89 0.87 13.82
CA ILE A 53 -6.79 1.31 12.44
C ILE A 53 -5.34 1.76 12.20
N SER A 54 -4.67 1.07 11.29
CA SER A 54 -3.30 1.38 10.87
C SER A 54 -3.35 2.11 9.53
N TYR A 55 -2.98 3.39 9.54
CA TYR A 55 -2.83 4.18 8.34
C TYR A 55 -1.39 4.00 7.87
N ASN A 56 -1.16 3.18 6.85
CA ASN A 56 0.16 3.10 6.26
C ASN A 56 0.26 4.23 5.24
N ARG A 57 1.01 5.24 5.64
CA ARG A 57 1.44 6.25 4.71
C ARG A 57 2.55 5.60 3.90
N TYR A 58 2.39 5.59 2.58
CA TYR A 58 3.37 5.15 1.59
C TYR A 58 3.49 3.62 1.40
N SER A 59 2.83 3.16 0.35
CA SER A 59 3.37 2.14 -0.55
C SER A 59 3.56 2.91 -1.85
N ILE A 60 4.76 3.33 -2.23
CA ILE A 60 4.92 3.90 -3.58
C ILE A 60 5.11 2.69 -4.46
N PRO A 61 4.11 2.20 -5.20
CA PRO A 61 4.33 1.11 -6.13
C PRO A 61 5.24 1.68 -7.21
N ILE A 62 6.53 1.46 -7.06
CA ILE A 62 7.44 1.67 -8.15
C ILE A 62 7.15 0.44 -9.08
N PHE A 63 6.76 0.64 -10.36
CA PHE A 63 6.60 -0.38 -11.42
C PHE A 63 7.86 -1.06 -12.01
N GLY A 64 7.83 -2.39 -12.10
CA GLY A 64 9.01 -3.17 -12.43
C GLY A 64 9.73 -2.96 -13.77
N ILE A 65 11.00 -3.32 -13.72
CA ILE A 65 11.95 -3.41 -14.83
C ILE A 65 11.60 -4.61 -15.70
N ASN A 66 11.64 -4.46 -17.03
CA ASN A 66 11.48 -5.56 -17.97
C ASN A 66 12.58 -5.48 -19.05
N GLY A 67 13.15 -6.62 -19.49
CA GLY A 67 14.11 -6.69 -20.59
C GLY A 67 15.56 -7.05 -20.24
N ALA A 68 16.43 -7.12 -21.26
CA ALA A 68 17.79 -7.68 -21.09
C ALA A 68 18.80 -6.76 -20.37
N GLU A 69 18.48 -5.47 -20.16
CA GLU A 69 19.35 -4.48 -19.49
C GLU A 69 19.07 -4.36 -17.97
N ILE A 70 18.32 -5.33 -17.40
CA ILE A 70 17.77 -5.31 -16.02
C ILE A 70 18.82 -5.20 -14.91
N TRP A 71 20.01 -5.79 -15.08
CA TRP A 71 20.88 -6.07 -13.93
C TRP A 71 21.38 -4.82 -13.22
N GLN A 72 21.97 -3.88 -13.95
CA GLN A 72 22.53 -2.65 -13.36
C GLN A 72 21.45 -1.77 -12.72
N GLN A 73 20.26 -1.73 -13.32
CA GLN A 73 19.12 -0.97 -12.77
C GLN A 73 18.55 -1.65 -11.52
N LYS A 74 18.54 -2.99 -11.48
CA LYS A 74 18.17 -3.77 -10.29
C LYS A 74 19.16 -3.51 -9.15
N GLU A 75 20.46 -3.68 -9.38
CA GLU A 75 21.50 -3.43 -8.35
C GLU A 75 21.40 -2.01 -7.79
N LYS A 76 21.31 -1.00 -8.66
CA LYS A 76 21.13 0.40 -8.25
C LYS A 76 19.86 0.61 -7.41
N LEU A 77 18.75 -0.06 -7.75
CA LEU A 77 17.52 0.01 -6.95
C LEU A 77 17.72 -0.63 -5.55
N LEU A 78 18.38 -1.78 -5.47
CA LEU A 78 18.67 -2.44 -4.19
C LEU A 78 19.58 -1.57 -3.31
N ASP A 79 20.56 -0.89 -3.92
CA ASP A 79 21.45 0.06 -3.24
C ASP A 79 20.70 1.28 -2.70
N LEU A 80 19.84 1.91 -3.52
CA LEU A 80 18.98 3.03 -3.10
C LEU A 80 18.04 2.64 -1.95
N MET A 81 17.55 1.40 -2.00
CA MET A 81 16.73 0.83 -0.95
C MET A 81 17.54 0.46 0.30
N ALA A 82 18.88 0.53 0.26
CA ALA A 82 19.79 0.09 1.32
C ALA A 82 19.41 -1.30 1.83
N VAL A 83 19.25 -2.24 0.90
CA VAL A 83 18.91 -3.63 1.20
C VAL A 83 20.03 -4.25 2.05
N PRO A 84 19.70 -4.96 3.15
CA PRO A 84 20.71 -5.65 3.96
C PRO A 84 21.52 -6.64 3.12
N GLU A 85 22.83 -6.76 3.36
CA GLU A 85 23.74 -7.59 2.54
C GLU A 85 23.26 -9.04 2.40
N GLU A 86 22.82 -9.66 3.48
CA GLU A 86 22.26 -11.02 3.45
C GLU A 86 21.02 -11.13 2.57
N LEU A 87 20.14 -10.13 2.61
CA LEU A 87 18.95 -10.09 1.75
C LEU A 87 19.35 -9.81 0.30
N TYR A 88 20.31 -8.92 0.08
CA TYR A 88 20.82 -8.58 -1.24
C TYR A 88 21.27 -9.85 -1.98
N ASP A 89 22.07 -10.69 -1.33
CA ASP A 89 22.53 -11.99 -1.85
C ASP A 89 21.37 -12.93 -2.22
N VAL A 90 20.33 -12.99 -1.39
CA VAL A 90 19.12 -13.77 -1.70
C VAL A 90 18.43 -13.23 -2.95
N LEU A 91 18.27 -11.91 -3.06
CA LEU A 91 17.55 -11.28 -4.17
C LEU A 91 18.30 -11.42 -5.51
N ILE A 92 19.63 -11.33 -5.49
CA ILE A 92 20.45 -11.50 -6.71
C ILE A 92 20.45 -12.95 -7.18
N ASN A 93 20.52 -13.92 -6.25
CA ASN A 93 20.60 -15.33 -6.61
C ASN A 93 19.25 -15.92 -7.01
N ARG A 94 18.17 -15.51 -6.34
CA ARG A 94 16.82 -16.05 -6.58
C ARG A 94 16.14 -15.41 -7.78
N HIS A 95 16.21 -14.08 -7.91
CA HIS A 95 15.39 -13.31 -8.85
C HIS A 95 16.21 -12.76 -10.03
N ASN A 96 17.16 -13.55 -10.54
CA ASN A 96 18.11 -13.10 -11.57
C ASN A 96 17.50 -12.98 -12.99
N GLU A 97 16.40 -13.66 -13.27
CA GLU A 97 15.77 -13.72 -14.59
C GLU A 97 14.49 -12.86 -14.68
N ASN A 98 14.41 -11.96 -15.66
CA ASN A 98 13.21 -11.20 -16.12
C ASN A 98 12.05 -11.09 -15.09
N VAL A 99 12.30 -10.38 -13.99
CA VAL A 99 11.35 -10.18 -12.89
C VAL A 99 10.75 -8.78 -12.90
N ARG A 100 9.43 -8.68 -12.71
CA ARG A 100 8.82 -7.39 -12.36
C ARG A 100 9.09 -7.12 -10.89
N ILE A 101 9.80 -6.03 -10.60
CA ILE A 101 10.12 -5.58 -9.24
C ILE A 101 9.16 -4.47 -8.81
N ILE A 102 8.64 -4.52 -7.59
CA ILE A 102 7.89 -3.41 -6.99
C ILE A 102 8.53 -3.07 -5.65
N ALA A 103 9.17 -1.91 -5.55
CA ALA A 103 9.73 -1.43 -4.29
C ALA A 103 8.74 -0.51 -3.57
N GLY A 104 8.93 -0.26 -2.28
CA GLY A 104 8.12 0.67 -1.50
C GLY A 104 8.67 0.87 -0.08
N ILE A 105 8.20 1.91 0.62
CA ILE A 105 8.71 2.28 1.95
C ILE A 105 7.52 2.63 2.84
N ASN A 106 7.37 1.94 3.98
CA ASN A 106 6.43 2.28 5.05
C ASN A 106 7.13 3.16 6.09
N PHE A 107 6.71 4.40 6.23
CA PHE A 107 7.37 5.35 7.13
C PHE A 107 6.99 5.21 8.58
N ASP A 108 5.74 4.86 8.85
CA ASP A 108 5.24 4.77 10.22
C ASP A 108 6.00 3.70 10.99
N MET A 109 6.47 2.66 10.29
CA MET A 109 7.28 1.58 10.84
C MET A 109 8.76 1.66 10.46
N ASN A 110 9.16 2.60 9.61
CA ASN A 110 10.49 2.64 8.98
C ASN A 110 10.90 1.30 8.34
N VAL A 111 9.93 0.64 7.68
CA VAL A 111 10.11 -0.66 7.01
C VAL A 111 10.08 -0.47 5.51
N LYS A 112 11.08 -1.01 4.83
CA LYS A 112 11.17 -1.02 3.37
C LYS A 112 10.67 -2.35 2.83
N ARG A 113 10.19 -2.35 1.60
CA ARG A 113 9.66 -3.55 0.97
C ARG A 113 10.04 -3.64 -0.50
N ILE A 114 10.30 -4.86 -0.97
CA ILE A 114 10.58 -5.17 -2.38
C ILE A 114 9.79 -6.42 -2.73
N TYR A 115 8.92 -6.32 -3.73
CA TYR A 115 8.17 -7.41 -4.29
C TYR A 115 8.78 -7.84 -5.62
N PHE A 116 8.82 -9.14 -5.85
CA PHE A 116 9.16 -9.75 -7.12
C PHE A 116 7.93 -10.51 -7.62
N GLN A 117 7.58 -10.35 -8.88
CA GLN A 117 6.57 -11.16 -9.53
C GLN A 117 7.24 -12.08 -10.57
N GLU A 118 7.02 -13.37 -10.41
CA GLU A 118 7.54 -14.45 -11.24
C GLU A 118 6.39 -15.32 -11.73
N ALA A 119 5.99 -15.15 -12.99
CA ALA A 119 4.80 -15.79 -13.55
C ALA A 119 3.55 -15.61 -12.64
N ASN A 120 3.12 -16.67 -11.96
CA ASN A 120 1.94 -16.69 -11.08
C ASN A 120 2.27 -16.53 -9.60
N GLU A 121 3.54 -16.35 -9.25
CA GLU A 121 4.01 -16.19 -7.87
C GLU A 121 4.52 -14.78 -7.60
N GLY A 122 4.29 -14.32 -6.38
CA GLY A 122 4.78 -13.05 -5.87
C GLY A 122 5.60 -13.27 -4.59
N TYR A 123 6.72 -12.57 -4.48
CA TYR A 123 7.63 -12.64 -3.33
C TYR A 123 7.83 -11.24 -2.77
N GLY A 124 7.26 -10.95 -1.61
CA GLY A 124 7.42 -9.68 -0.92
C GLY A 124 8.42 -9.79 0.22
N TYR A 125 9.54 -9.11 0.10
CA TYR A 125 10.55 -8.98 1.14
C TYR A 125 10.31 -7.68 1.89
N GLU A 126 10.11 -7.73 3.20
CA GLU A 126 10.00 -6.55 4.07
C GLU A 126 11.18 -6.52 5.02
N PHE A 127 11.82 -5.36 5.19
CA PHE A 127 13.03 -5.24 6.01
C PHE A 127 13.11 -3.89 6.75
N ASP A 128 13.72 -3.91 7.94
CA ASP A 128 13.92 -2.74 8.78
C ASP A 128 15.35 -2.16 8.66
N SER A 129 15.59 -1.02 9.31
CA SER A 129 16.91 -0.37 9.33
C SER A 129 17.98 -1.13 10.12
N ASN A 130 17.59 -2.13 10.91
CA ASN A 130 18.51 -2.97 11.68
C ASN A 130 18.93 -4.23 10.90
N GLY A 131 18.41 -4.41 9.69
CA GLY A 131 18.70 -5.55 8.84
C GLY A 131 17.80 -6.76 9.07
N HIS A 132 16.80 -6.68 9.95
CA HIS A 132 15.81 -7.75 10.07
C HIS A 132 14.90 -7.75 8.85
N TRP A 133 14.60 -8.93 8.33
CA TRP A 133 13.73 -9.06 7.17
C TRP A 133 12.87 -10.31 7.21
N ASP A 134 11.70 -10.22 6.58
CA ASP A 134 10.71 -11.29 6.46
C ASP A 134 10.32 -11.49 4.99
N LEU A 135 10.01 -12.74 4.62
CA LEU A 135 9.45 -13.11 3.33
C LEU A 135 7.94 -13.32 3.42
N LYS A 136 7.20 -12.70 2.49
CA LYS A 136 5.78 -12.93 2.23
C LYS A 136 5.62 -13.53 0.84
N THR A 137 4.97 -14.67 0.74
CA THR A 137 4.69 -15.31 -0.56
C THR A 137 3.23 -15.12 -0.93
N TYR A 138 3.01 -14.81 -2.20
CA TYR A 138 1.71 -14.56 -2.81
C TYR A 138 1.56 -15.46 -4.02
N SER A 139 0.35 -15.93 -4.28
CA SER A 139 0.02 -16.63 -5.52
C SER A 139 -1.15 -15.95 -6.18
N LEU A 140 -1.07 -15.74 -7.50
CA LEU A 140 -2.21 -15.30 -8.29
C LEU A 140 -3.23 -16.44 -8.35
N VAL A 141 -4.48 -16.11 -8.03
CA VAL A 141 -5.59 -17.04 -8.17
C VAL A 141 -6.03 -17.04 -9.64
N PRO A 142 -6.11 -18.20 -10.30
CA PRO A 142 -6.65 -18.27 -11.65
C PRO A 142 -8.12 -17.81 -11.70
N PRO A 143 -8.58 -17.10 -12.74
CA PRO A 143 -9.95 -16.60 -12.85
C PRO A 143 -11.03 -17.67 -12.67
N GLU A 144 -10.80 -18.89 -13.16
CA GLU A 144 -11.70 -20.04 -13.00
C GLU A 144 -11.95 -20.43 -11.54
N ASN A 145 -11.09 -19.98 -10.62
CA ASN A 145 -11.17 -20.26 -9.19
C ASN A 145 -11.76 -19.11 -8.36
N TYR A 146 -12.18 -18.00 -8.97
CA TYR A 146 -12.75 -16.86 -8.22
C TYR A 146 -14.02 -17.25 -7.44
N ALA A 147 -14.80 -18.21 -7.94
CA ALA A 147 -15.94 -18.74 -7.20
C ALA A 147 -15.54 -19.41 -5.87
N TYR A 148 -14.39 -20.09 -5.82
CA TYR A 148 -13.88 -20.69 -4.58
C TYR A 148 -13.43 -19.62 -3.59
N VAL A 149 -12.87 -18.50 -4.06
CA VAL A 149 -12.51 -17.35 -3.22
C VAL A 149 -13.73 -16.82 -2.47
N ILE A 150 -14.88 -16.69 -3.16
CA ILE A 150 -16.13 -16.25 -2.54
C ILE A 150 -16.54 -17.20 -1.41
N GLU A 151 -16.49 -18.52 -1.65
CA GLU A 151 -16.83 -19.51 -0.64
C GLU A 151 -15.87 -19.51 0.56
N ASP A 152 -14.59 -19.26 0.33
CA ASP A 152 -13.61 -19.13 1.41
C ASP A 152 -13.80 -17.85 2.20
N LEU A 153 -14.09 -16.73 1.55
CA LEU A 153 -14.43 -15.47 2.21
C LEU A 153 -15.68 -15.61 3.09
N LYS A 154 -16.70 -16.37 2.67
CA LYS A 154 -17.88 -16.67 3.51
C LYS A 154 -17.52 -17.44 4.78
N LYS A 155 -16.53 -18.34 4.72
CA LYS A 155 -16.03 -19.08 5.90
C LYS A 155 -15.19 -18.18 6.81
N LEU A 156 -14.39 -17.30 6.20
CA LEU A 156 -13.50 -16.38 6.90
C LEU A 156 -14.25 -15.25 7.62
N ILE A 157 -15.35 -14.78 7.04
CA ILE A 157 -16.13 -13.63 7.51
C ILE A 157 -17.42 -14.16 8.16
N PRO A 158 -17.47 -14.32 9.50
CA PRO A 158 -18.59 -14.96 10.18
C PRO A 158 -19.89 -14.12 10.14
N SER A 159 -19.80 -12.81 9.94
CA SER A 159 -20.98 -11.94 9.80
C SER A 159 -21.40 -11.84 8.34
N THR A 160 -22.59 -12.37 8.04
CA THR A 160 -23.24 -12.25 6.73
C THR A 160 -23.31 -10.79 6.25
N ARG A 161 -23.55 -9.85 7.16
CA ARG A 161 -23.66 -8.43 6.82
C ARG A 161 -22.31 -7.83 6.45
N ILE A 162 -21.25 -8.13 7.20
CA ILE A 162 -19.87 -7.72 6.89
C ILE A 162 -19.45 -8.30 5.54
N PHE A 163 -19.75 -9.57 5.29
CA PHE A 163 -19.47 -10.22 4.00
C PHE A 163 -20.11 -9.47 2.83
N TYR A 164 -21.40 -9.12 2.93
CA TYR A 164 -22.07 -8.36 1.88
C TYR A 164 -21.48 -6.96 1.67
N GLU A 165 -21.09 -6.26 2.73
CA GLU A 165 -20.48 -4.94 2.57
C GLU A 165 -19.08 -5.02 1.95
N ILE A 166 -18.29 -6.06 2.24
CA ILE A 166 -17.02 -6.33 1.55
C ILE A 166 -17.27 -6.59 0.06
N MET A 167 -18.28 -7.38 -0.30
CA MET A 167 -18.65 -7.63 -1.69
C MET A 167 -19.21 -6.38 -2.40
N ASN A 168 -19.69 -5.38 -1.65
CA ASN A 168 -20.11 -4.09 -2.22
C ASN A 168 -18.93 -3.15 -2.48
N LEU A 169 -17.81 -3.30 -1.76
CA LEU A 169 -16.61 -2.47 -1.96
C LEU A 169 -15.98 -2.73 -3.33
N ILE A 170 -15.84 -4.01 -3.70
CA ILE A 170 -15.45 -4.44 -5.04
C ILE A 170 -16.36 -5.61 -5.43
N PRO A 171 -17.42 -5.36 -6.23
CA PRO A 171 -18.30 -6.41 -6.72
C PRO A 171 -17.52 -7.49 -7.49
N PRO A 172 -17.89 -8.78 -7.37
CA PRO A 172 -17.22 -9.87 -8.09
C PRO A 172 -17.09 -9.66 -9.61
N ASP A 173 -18.08 -9.01 -10.22
CA ASP A 173 -18.06 -8.70 -11.66
C ASP A 173 -16.99 -7.67 -12.05
N ASP A 174 -16.43 -6.95 -11.07
CA ASP A 174 -15.37 -5.94 -11.24
C ASP A 174 -14.01 -6.44 -10.72
N TRP A 175 -13.89 -7.73 -10.34
CA TRP A 175 -12.63 -8.31 -9.92
C TRP A 175 -11.70 -8.49 -11.12
N ASN A 176 -10.55 -7.81 -11.11
CA ASN A 176 -9.55 -7.92 -12.17
C ASN A 176 -8.50 -9.01 -11.83
N GLN A 177 -7.84 -8.90 -10.67
CA GLN A 177 -6.84 -9.86 -10.21
C GLN A 177 -7.06 -10.20 -8.73
N ILE A 178 -6.82 -11.45 -8.36
CA ILE A 178 -6.79 -11.87 -6.96
C ILE A 178 -5.44 -12.49 -6.67
N SER A 179 -4.83 -12.07 -5.56
CA SER A 179 -3.71 -12.78 -4.96
C SER A 179 -4.09 -13.33 -3.59
N THR A 180 -3.61 -14.52 -3.28
CA THR A 180 -3.70 -15.11 -1.94
C THR A 180 -2.34 -14.99 -1.26
N ARG A 181 -2.34 -14.66 0.04
CA ARG A 181 -1.13 -14.73 0.86
C ARG A 181 -0.99 -16.13 1.42
N ASN A 182 0.07 -16.84 1.01
CA ASN A 182 0.38 -18.16 1.54
C ASN A 182 1.28 -17.99 2.77
N ALA A 183 0.82 -18.48 3.92
CA ALA A 183 1.68 -18.74 5.07
C ALA A 183 1.55 -20.22 5.43
N SER A 184 2.63 -20.97 5.22
CA SER A 184 2.75 -22.36 5.70
C SER A 184 1.55 -23.28 5.35
N GLY A 185 0.95 -23.12 4.16
CA GLY A 185 -0.15 -23.96 3.68
C GLY A 185 -1.56 -23.57 4.17
N LEU A 186 -1.71 -22.47 4.92
CA LEU A 186 -3.00 -21.89 5.29
C LEU A 186 -3.24 -20.60 4.49
N VAL A 187 -4.43 -20.46 3.89
CA VAL A 187 -4.88 -19.22 3.26
C VAL A 187 -5.22 -18.24 4.37
N LEU A 188 -4.37 -17.23 4.57
CA LEU A 188 -4.56 -16.20 5.61
C LEU A 188 -5.40 -15.00 5.11
N GLY A 189 -5.59 -14.88 3.81
CA GLY A 189 -6.32 -13.77 3.22
C GLY A 189 -6.13 -13.61 1.72
N TYR A 190 -6.95 -12.75 1.14
CA TYR A 190 -7.00 -12.43 -0.28
C TYR A 190 -6.78 -10.93 -0.48
N HIS A 191 -6.09 -10.57 -1.55
CA HIS A 191 -6.02 -9.20 -2.05
C HIS A 191 -6.67 -9.17 -3.42
N ILE A 192 -7.67 -8.33 -3.60
CA ILE A 192 -8.53 -8.27 -4.78
C ILE A 192 -8.35 -6.90 -5.43
N SER A 193 -7.94 -6.87 -6.69
CA SER A 193 -7.87 -5.63 -7.46
C SER A 193 -9.17 -5.38 -8.21
N THR A 194 -9.46 -4.10 -8.37
CA THR A 194 -10.60 -3.63 -9.14
C THR A 194 -10.25 -3.46 -10.62
N GLY A 195 -11.21 -3.72 -11.51
CA GLY A 195 -11.16 -3.34 -12.92
C GLY A 195 -11.53 -1.87 -13.13
N SER A 196 -12.40 -1.32 -12.28
CA SER A 196 -12.92 0.04 -12.39
C SER A 196 -12.27 1.01 -11.38
N LYS A 197 -12.15 2.30 -11.75
CA LYS A 197 -11.73 3.37 -10.83
C LYS A 197 -12.89 3.75 -9.89
N MET A 198 -13.03 3.05 -8.75
CA MET A 198 -14.07 3.30 -7.76
C MET A 198 -13.60 4.27 -6.67
N CYS A 199 -14.15 5.49 -6.64
CA CYS A 199 -13.80 6.47 -5.61
C CYS A 199 -14.39 6.11 -4.24
N LEU A 200 -13.64 6.40 -3.17
CA LEU A 200 -14.08 6.14 -1.80
C LEU A 200 -15.44 6.76 -1.46
N ASN A 201 -15.73 7.97 -1.93
CA ASN A 201 -17.03 8.62 -1.73
C ASN A 201 -18.21 7.76 -2.22
N SER A 202 -18.03 7.03 -3.33
CA SER A 202 -19.08 6.12 -3.84
C SER A 202 -19.28 4.88 -2.99
N LEU A 203 -18.30 4.55 -2.14
CA LEU A 203 -18.26 3.37 -1.27
C LEU A 203 -18.51 3.72 0.21
N GLU A 204 -18.77 4.99 0.52
CA GLU A 204 -18.83 5.55 1.88
C GLU A 204 -19.69 4.70 2.83
N LYS A 205 -20.91 4.36 2.41
CA LYS A 205 -21.86 3.60 3.22
C LYS A 205 -21.29 2.26 3.67
N SER A 206 -20.67 1.51 2.74
CA SER A 206 -20.10 0.20 3.02
C SER A 206 -18.87 0.33 3.90
N ILE A 207 -18.00 1.31 3.61
CA ILE A 207 -16.79 1.57 4.41
C ILE A 207 -17.14 1.95 5.84
N PHE A 208 -18.09 2.88 6.04
CA PHE A 208 -18.49 3.33 7.38
C PHE A 208 -19.15 2.21 8.17
N TYR A 209 -19.95 1.37 7.52
CA TYR A 209 -20.50 0.18 8.16
C TYR A 209 -19.37 -0.74 8.64
N LEU A 210 -18.41 -1.07 7.77
CA LEU A 210 -17.30 -1.96 8.12
C LEU A 210 -16.45 -1.39 9.26
N VAL A 211 -16.14 -0.09 9.25
CA VAL A 211 -15.41 0.55 10.34
C VAL A 211 -16.22 0.53 11.64
N SER A 212 -17.53 0.75 11.59
CA SER A 212 -18.37 0.72 12.79
C SER A 212 -18.45 -0.66 13.43
N GLU A 213 -18.43 -1.73 12.63
CA GLU A 213 -18.47 -3.11 13.13
C GLU A 213 -17.10 -3.60 13.59
N LEU A 214 -16.04 -3.27 12.86
CA LEU A 214 -14.69 -3.74 13.17
C LEU A 214 -14.02 -2.88 14.23
N ASN A 215 -14.16 -1.56 14.18
CA ASN A 215 -13.45 -0.64 15.05
C ASN A 215 -14.34 0.54 15.47
N ALA A 216 -15.36 0.23 16.26
CA ALA A 216 -16.31 1.22 16.78
C ALA A 216 -15.58 2.34 17.56
N GLY A 217 -15.89 3.60 17.23
CA GLY A 217 -15.35 4.77 17.94
C GLY A 217 -14.11 5.41 17.32
N SER A 218 -13.70 5.00 16.12
CA SER A 218 -12.58 5.61 15.39
C SER A 218 -12.96 6.95 14.73
N GLU A 219 -13.06 8.03 15.52
CA GLU A 219 -13.30 9.39 15.00
C GLU A 219 -12.24 9.84 13.98
N ASP A 220 -10.98 9.44 14.21
CA ASP A 220 -9.85 9.74 13.31
C ASP A 220 -10.03 9.17 11.90
N PHE A 221 -10.73 8.03 11.77
CA PHE A 221 -11.00 7.43 10.47
C PHE A 221 -11.89 8.30 9.61
N PHE A 222 -12.94 8.89 10.18
CA PHE A 222 -13.87 9.74 9.44
C PHE A 222 -13.17 11.01 8.94
N ILE A 223 -12.28 11.59 9.75
CA ILE A 223 -11.44 12.72 9.35
C ILE A 223 -10.52 12.31 8.20
N TRP A 224 -9.89 11.13 8.29
CA TRP A 224 -9.04 10.61 7.23
C TRP A 224 -9.83 10.33 5.94
N PHE A 225 -11.03 9.74 6.06
CA PHE A 225 -11.89 9.42 4.94
C PHE A 225 -12.31 10.68 4.18
N GLU A 226 -12.76 11.72 4.89
CA GLU A 226 -13.16 12.98 4.26
C GLU A 226 -12.03 13.62 3.42
N LYS A 227 -10.77 13.46 3.86
CA LYS A 227 -9.60 13.94 3.11
C LYS A 227 -9.30 13.07 1.88
N ASN A 228 -9.59 11.78 1.96
CA ASN A 228 -9.24 10.78 0.95
C ASN A 228 -10.41 10.39 0.04
N LYS A 229 -11.61 10.95 0.23
CA LYS A 229 -12.84 10.48 -0.43
C LYS A 229 -12.82 10.52 -1.97
N ASN A 230 -11.93 11.32 -2.55
CA ASN A 230 -11.75 11.44 -4.01
C ASN A 230 -10.64 10.52 -4.56
N THR A 231 -9.94 9.78 -3.70
CA THR A 231 -9.03 8.71 -4.14
C THR A 231 -9.84 7.48 -4.56
N TYR A 232 -9.27 6.67 -5.44
CA TYR A 232 -9.91 5.43 -5.87
C TYR A 232 -9.31 4.23 -5.15
N LEU A 233 -10.18 3.27 -4.82
CA LEU A 233 -9.79 1.96 -4.33
C LEU A 233 -9.12 1.18 -5.46
N HIS A 234 -7.87 0.78 -5.28
CA HIS A 234 -7.07 0.03 -6.26
C HIS A 234 -7.03 -1.47 -5.91
N TRP A 235 -6.82 -1.80 -4.63
CA TRP A 235 -6.95 -3.17 -4.10
C TRP A 235 -7.72 -3.17 -2.79
N LEU A 236 -8.35 -4.31 -2.50
CA LEU A 236 -8.96 -4.65 -1.24
C LEU A 236 -8.27 -5.87 -0.66
N GLY A 237 -7.55 -5.70 0.45
CA GLY A 237 -7.03 -6.79 1.26
C GLY A 237 -8.06 -7.26 2.28
N ILE A 238 -8.28 -8.57 2.37
CA ILE A 238 -9.15 -9.21 3.35
C ILE A 238 -8.35 -10.34 3.98
N GLY A 239 -8.11 -10.27 5.29
CA GLY A 239 -7.30 -11.26 6.00
C GLY A 239 -7.87 -11.63 7.35
N TYR A 240 -7.34 -12.70 7.93
CA TYR A 240 -7.63 -13.08 9.30
C TYR A 240 -6.35 -13.39 10.06
N THR A 241 -6.27 -12.93 11.29
CA THR A 241 -5.21 -13.32 12.22
C THR A 241 -5.81 -13.74 13.55
N GLU A 242 -5.17 -14.68 14.26
CA GLU A 242 -5.63 -15.10 15.59
C GLU A 242 -5.67 -13.93 16.59
N LYS A 243 -4.80 -12.93 16.40
CA LYS A 243 -4.67 -11.77 17.28
C LYS A 243 -5.71 -10.69 17.00
N ALA A 244 -5.84 -10.27 15.73
CA ALA A 244 -6.65 -9.11 15.34
C ALA A 244 -7.99 -9.48 14.67
N GLY A 245 -8.30 -10.77 14.58
CA GLY A 245 -9.50 -11.26 13.90
C GLY A 245 -9.50 -10.92 12.41
N LEU A 246 -10.67 -10.54 11.88
CA LEU A 246 -10.84 -10.08 10.51
C LEU A 246 -10.15 -8.72 10.31
N GLU A 247 -9.33 -8.62 9.28
CA GLU A 247 -8.65 -7.41 8.85
C GLU A 247 -9.10 -7.02 7.44
N ILE A 248 -9.39 -5.75 7.22
CA ILE A 248 -9.72 -5.18 5.91
C ILE A 248 -8.70 -4.09 5.59
N THR A 249 -8.04 -4.17 4.44
CA THR A 249 -7.09 -3.16 3.97
C THR A 249 -7.59 -2.53 2.68
N LEU A 250 -7.79 -1.21 2.69
CA LEU A 250 -8.09 -0.44 1.48
C LEU A 250 -6.77 0.09 0.92
N TYR A 251 -6.41 -0.26 -0.31
CA TYR A 251 -5.26 0.27 -1.02
C TYR A 251 -5.75 1.32 -2.03
N LEU A 252 -5.23 2.54 -1.97
CA LEU A 252 -5.81 3.70 -2.63
C LEU A 252 -4.81 4.39 -3.53
N ARG A 253 -5.31 4.98 -4.61
CA ARG A 253 -4.52 5.79 -5.54
C ARG A 253 -5.24 7.09 -5.90
N CYS A 254 -4.45 8.10 -6.27
CA CYS A 254 -4.96 9.38 -6.73
C CYS A 254 -5.51 9.29 -8.16
N ASN A 255 -6.55 10.04 -8.48
CA ASN A 255 -7.09 10.09 -9.84
C ASN A 255 -6.14 10.86 -10.79
N GLU A 256 -5.75 10.24 -11.90
CA GLU A 256 -4.74 10.78 -12.85
C GLU A 256 -5.24 11.99 -13.67
N GLU A 257 -6.55 12.17 -13.85
CA GLU A 257 -7.12 13.24 -14.70
C GLU A 257 -7.26 14.60 -14.00
N SER A 258 -6.91 14.69 -12.73
CA SER A 258 -6.99 15.94 -11.95
C SER A 258 -5.78 16.04 -11.02
N TRP A 259 -4.60 16.20 -11.59
CA TRP A 259 -3.53 16.82 -10.81
C TRP A 259 -3.86 18.31 -10.69
N ASP A 260 -4.61 18.68 -9.64
CA ASP A 260 -4.69 20.08 -9.26
C ASP A 260 -3.30 20.51 -8.81
N SER A 261 -2.66 21.40 -9.55
CA SER A 261 -1.36 21.96 -9.17
C SER A 261 -1.42 22.79 -7.88
N HIS A 262 -2.60 23.11 -7.34
CA HIS A 262 -2.80 23.66 -5.99
C HIS A 262 -2.79 22.58 -4.91
N TYR A 263 -3.04 21.33 -5.27
CA TYR A 263 -2.97 20.16 -4.39
C TYR A 263 -2.14 19.02 -5.04
N PRO A 264 -0.82 19.20 -5.23
CA PRO A 264 0.10 18.08 -5.53
C PRO A 264 -0.08 16.98 -4.46
N PRO A 265 0.36 15.71 -4.64
CA PRO A 265 0.13 14.60 -3.71
C PRO A 265 0.54 15.02 -2.29
N LEU A 266 -0.48 15.48 -1.55
CA LEU A 266 -0.36 16.32 -0.36
C LEU A 266 -0.60 15.48 0.87
N ASP A 267 -0.11 14.25 0.88
CA ASP A 267 -0.01 13.46 2.11
C ASP A 267 1.42 13.28 2.62
N LEU A 268 2.42 13.74 1.87
CA LEU A 268 3.75 14.05 2.42
C LEU A 268 3.88 15.57 2.66
N ILE A 269 2.88 16.13 3.35
CA ILE A 269 3.01 16.98 4.54
C ILE A 269 1.61 17.17 5.12
N THR A 270 1.20 16.26 6.01
CA THR A 270 0.59 16.65 7.29
C THR A 270 0.79 15.55 8.32
N TYR A 271 2.01 15.50 8.87
CA TYR A 271 2.18 15.18 10.29
C TYR A 271 3.41 15.92 10.81
N LEU A 272 3.18 17.18 11.19
CA LEU A 272 3.70 17.79 12.41
C LEU A 272 3.07 19.18 12.57
N ASN A 273 1.77 19.16 12.86
CA ASN A 273 1.08 19.98 13.87
C ASN A 273 -0.42 20.05 13.56
N LYS A 274 -1.15 19.00 13.92
CA LYS A 274 -2.28 19.19 14.82
C LYS A 274 -2.25 18.06 15.84
N ARG A 275 -1.92 18.43 17.08
CA ARG A 275 -2.41 17.71 18.25
C ARG A 275 -3.89 17.45 18.03
N VAL A 276 -4.31 16.20 18.20
CA VAL A 276 -5.64 15.99 18.78
C VAL A 276 -5.59 16.66 20.16
N PHE A 277 -6.60 17.50 20.40
CA PHE A 277 -6.92 18.30 21.60
C PHE A 277 -6.42 19.76 21.67
N ASN A 278 -7.41 20.65 21.61
CA ASN A 278 -7.47 21.88 22.42
C ASN A 278 -7.10 21.56 23.87
N LEU A 279 -6.10 22.26 24.41
CA LEU A 279 -6.07 22.64 25.82
C LEU A 279 -5.99 24.16 25.87
N GLU A 280 -7.18 24.75 25.95
CA GLU A 280 -7.59 26.11 26.32
C GLU A 280 -6.97 27.35 25.63
N LYS A 281 -7.91 28.16 25.11
CA LYS A 281 -7.87 29.53 24.55
C LYS A 281 -7.41 29.69 23.10
#